data_AF-A0A0P8WEM0-F1
#
_entry.id   AF-A0A0P8WEM0-F1
#
_cell.length_a   1.000
_cell.length_b   1.000
_cell.length_c   1.000
_cell.angle_alpha   90.00
_cell.angle_beta   90.00
_cell.angle_gamma   90.00
#
_symmetry.space_group_name_H-M   'P 1'
#
loop_
_entity.id
_entity.type
_entity.pdbx_description
1 polymer ?
#
loop_
_entity_poly.entity_id
_entity_poly.type
_entity_poly.pdbx_seq_one_letter_code
_entity_poly.pdbx_strand_id
1 'polypeptide(L)'
;MSTAIECKYLIYKPLYRVETLCYTMYFVYKRGEMMGDIKKIVGNRIRDLRNGRGWSQEELADRATVSRSFMGEIERGQASATIESLEKVTIALEITLEDLFRDLRPSTDSKLSVLMNKMNCLSAESLKEFISFAETLYDWKCKKDQA
;
A
#
# COMPACT_ATOMS: atom_id res chain seq x y z
N MET A 1 -38.27 15.83 -28.56
CA MET A 1 -37.78 16.03 -27.17
C MET A 1 -36.73 14.95 -26.95
N SER A 2 -35.43 15.22 -27.13
CA SER A 2 -34.56 15.87 -26.13
C SER A 2 -34.73 15.17 -24.77
N THR A 3 -33.74 14.47 -24.21
CA THR A 3 -32.34 14.87 -24.04
C THR A 3 -31.38 13.67 -23.89
N ALA A 4 -30.17 13.84 -24.44
CA ALA A 4 -28.84 13.33 -24.07
C ALA A 4 -28.76 12.23 -22.98
N ILE A 5 -28.02 11.13 -23.17
CA ILE A 5 -26.55 11.12 -23.14
C ILE A 5 -25.99 10.26 -24.30
N GLU A 6 -25.40 10.94 -25.27
CA GLU A 6 -24.48 10.38 -26.25
C GLU A 6 -23.03 10.64 -25.78
N CYS A 7 -22.13 9.75 -26.20
CA CYS A 7 -20.68 9.94 -26.35
C CYS A 7 -19.79 10.00 -25.09
N LYS A 8 -18.93 8.97 -24.93
CA LYS A 8 -17.43 9.12 -24.96
C LYS A 8 -16.59 7.84 -24.74
N TYR A 9 -17.10 6.61 -24.93
CA TYR A 9 -16.27 5.39 -24.73
C TYR A 9 -15.66 4.77 -26.00
N LEU A 10 -15.71 5.42 -27.17
CA LEU A 10 -15.30 4.80 -28.45
C LEU A 10 -14.20 5.50 -29.25
N ILE A 11 -13.48 6.48 -28.69
CA ILE A 11 -12.35 7.14 -29.39
C ILE A 11 -11.08 7.08 -28.56
N TYR A 12 -10.56 5.88 -28.31
CA TYR A 12 -9.11 5.63 -28.15
C TYR A 12 -8.85 4.17 -28.55
N LYS A 13 -8.96 3.87 -29.85
CA LYS A 13 -8.25 2.74 -30.45
C LYS A 13 -6.91 3.28 -30.95
N PRO A 14 -5.80 3.06 -30.25
CA PRO A 14 -4.53 3.41 -30.82
C PRO A 14 -3.96 2.21 -31.58
N LEU A 15 -3.55 2.51 -32.81
CA LEU A 15 -2.74 1.67 -33.68
C LEU A 15 -1.35 1.48 -33.03
N TYR A 16 -1.18 0.49 -32.16
CA TYR A 16 0.14 -0.03 -31.81
C TYR A 16 0.10 -1.49 -31.33
N ARG A 17 1.16 -2.20 -31.70
CA ARG A 17 1.42 -3.64 -31.54
C ARG A 17 1.11 -4.14 -30.12
N VAL A 18 0.30 -5.18 -30.01
CA VAL A 18 -0.45 -5.65 -28.83
C VAL A 18 0.35 -6.39 -27.73
N GLU A 19 1.67 -6.18 -27.59
CA GLU A 19 2.46 -6.92 -26.59
C GLU A 19 2.73 -6.12 -25.30
N THR A 20 2.83 -4.78 -25.39
CA THR A 20 3.23 -3.94 -24.24
C THR A 20 2.05 -3.50 -23.35
N LEU A 21 0.84 -3.35 -23.91
CA LEU A 21 -0.34 -2.92 -23.13
C LEU A 21 -0.82 -3.97 -22.13
N CYS A 22 -0.70 -5.26 -22.49
CA CYS A 22 -1.07 -6.34 -21.59
C CYS A 22 -0.19 -6.32 -20.33
N TYR A 23 1.11 -6.04 -20.48
CA TYR A 23 2.03 -5.99 -19.34
C TYR A 23 1.76 -4.78 -18.43
N THR A 24 1.53 -3.59 -18.98
CA THR A 24 1.24 -2.40 -18.17
C THR A 24 -0.12 -2.48 -17.49
N MET A 25 -1.15 -3.02 -18.17
CA MET A 25 -2.48 -3.22 -17.59
C MET A 25 -2.42 -4.31 -16.51
N TYR A 26 -1.72 -5.42 -16.78
CA TYR A 26 -1.49 -6.49 -15.82
C TYR A 26 -0.69 -6.00 -14.60
N PHE A 27 0.29 -5.12 -14.77
CA PHE A 27 1.08 -4.57 -13.67
C PHE A 27 0.28 -3.61 -12.78
N VAL A 28 -0.57 -2.77 -13.39
CA VAL A 28 -1.52 -1.92 -12.65
C VAL A 28 -2.57 -2.79 -11.92
N TYR A 29 -3.07 -3.83 -12.58
CA TYR A 29 -4.05 -4.76 -12.02
C TYR A 29 -3.47 -5.60 -10.88
N LYS A 30 -2.26 -6.16 -11.04
CA LYS A 30 -1.53 -6.87 -9.97
C LYS A 30 -1.15 -5.98 -8.80
N ARG A 31 -0.86 -4.69 -9.03
CA ARG A 31 -0.62 -3.73 -7.93
C ARG A 31 -1.86 -3.55 -7.06
N GLY A 32 -3.06 -3.60 -7.67
CA GLY A 32 -4.33 -3.56 -6.95
C GLY A 32 -4.58 -4.79 -6.08
N GLU A 33 -4.16 -5.97 -6.53
CA GLU A 33 -4.30 -7.21 -5.74
C GLU A 33 -3.24 -7.38 -4.63
N MET A 34 -2.05 -6.75 -4.78
CA MET A 34 -0.98 -6.82 -3.78
C MET A 34 -1.07 -5.80 -2.65
N MET A 35 -2.07 -4.92 -2.65
CA MET A 35 -2.33 -4.06 -1.50
C MET A 35 -3.24 -4.82 -0.55
N GLY A 36 -2.66 -5.46 0.48
CA GLY A 36 -3.45 -6.05 1.57
C GLY A 36 -4.49 -5.05 2.07
N ASP A 37 -5.66 -5.54 2.49
CA ASP A 37 -6.81 -4.70 2.89
C ASP A 37 -6.34 -3.51 3.75
N ILE A 38 -6.36 -2.30 3.17
CA ILE A 38 -5.82 -1.08 3.77
C ILE A 38 -6.42 -0.83 5.15
N LYS A 39 -7.69 -1.22 5.36
CA LYS A 39 -8.37 -1.11 6.65
C LYS A 39 -7.69 -1.98 7.71
N LYS A 40 -7.22 -3.18 7.34
CA LYS A 40 -6.45 -4.05 8.25
C LYS A 40 -5.08 -3.47 8.55
N ILE A 41 -4.40 -2.88 7.57
CA ILE A 41 -3.08 -2.28 7.78
C ILE A 41 -3.19 -1.11 8.77
N VAL A 42 -4.13 -0.18 8.52
CA VAL A 42 -4.40 0.95 9.41
C VAL A 42 -4.87 0.46 10.78
N GLY A 43 -5.80 -0.50 10.82
CA GLY A 43 -6.31 -1.08 12.07
C GLY A 43 -5.22 -1.74 12.91
N ASN A 44 -4.29 -2.46 12.29
CA ASN A 44 -3.14 -3.05 12.97
C ASN A 44 -2.20 -1.96 13.51
N ARG A 45 -1.92 -0.92 12.74
CA ARG A 45 -1.08 0.20 13.22
C ARG A 45 -1.70 0.89 14.44
N ILE A 46 -3.00 1.13 14.44
CA ILE A 46 -3.73 1.68 15.59
C ILE A 46 -3.59 0.75 16.81
N ARG A 47 -3.77 -0.55 16.61
CA ARG A 47 -3.59 -1.56 17.67
C ARG A 47 -2.16 -1.54 18.24
N ASP A 48 -1.15 -1.46 17.39
CA ASP A 48 0.25 -1.48 17.81
C ASP A 48 0.60 -0.24 18.63
N LEU A 49 0.18 0.95 18.17
CA LEU A 49 0.35 2.20 18.90
C LEU A 49 -0.39 2.17 20.25
N ARG A 50 -1.61 1.64 20.27
CA ARG A 50 -2.38 1.46 21.51
C ARG A 50 -1.67 0.52 22.49
N ASN A 51 -1.21 -0.63 22.01
CA ASN A 51 -0.49 -1.61 22.82
C ASN A 51 0.84 -1.06 23.34
N GLY A 52 1.56 -0.27 22.55
CA GLY A 52 2.79 0.42 22.96
C GLY A 52 2.57 1.39 24.13
N ARG A 53 1.35 1.89 24.30
CA ARG A 53 0.91 2.72 25.44
C ARG A 53 0.30 1.91 26.60
N GLY A 54 0.16 0.59 26.46
CA GLY A 54 -0.46 -0.28 27.47
C GLY A 54 -1.97 -0.08 27.64
N TRP A 55 -2.65 0.53 26.67
CA TRP A 55 -4.08 0.85 26.77
C TRP A 55 -4.97 -0.29 26.29
N SER A 56 -6.14 -0.47 26.92
CA SER A 56 -7.20 -1.35 26.42
C SER A 56 -7.96 -0.69 25.25
N GLN A 57 -8.71 -1.48 24.47
CA GLN A 57 -9.55 -0.92 23.40
C GLN A 57 -10.61 0.06 23.94
N GLU A 58 -11.12 -0.19 25.14
CA GLU A 58 -12.07 0.69 25.83
C GLU A 58 -11.42 2.02 26.20
N GLU A 59 -10.22 1.94 26.76
CA GLU A 59 -9.40 3.07 27.19
C GLU A 59 -9.03 3.99 26.00
N LEU A 60 -8.74 3.44 24.81
CA LEU A 60 -8.54 4.24 23.61
C LEU A 60 -9.86 4.79 23.03
N ALA A 61 -10.93 4.00 23.06
CA ALA A 61 -12.24 4.43 22.56
C ALA A 61 -12.77 5.63 23.34
N ASP A 62 -12.64 5.61 24.66
CA ASP A 62 -13.04 6.70 25.55
C ASP A 62 -12.23 7.97 25.27
N ARG A 63 -10.91 7.87 25.16
CA ARG A 63 -10.05 9.02 24.77
C ARG A 63 -10.40 9.59 23.41
N ALA A 64 -10.70 8.72 22.44
CA ALA A 64 -11.06 9.13 21.08
C ALA A 64 -12.53 9.57 20.95
N THR A 65 -13.33 9.49 22.03
CA THR A 65 -14.77 9.78 22.00
C THR A 65 -15.49 9.00 20.89
N VAL A 66 -15.23 7.69 20.84
CA VAL A 66 -15.89 6.73 19.94
C VAL A 66 -16.37 5.52 20.74
N SER A 67 -17.25 4.70 20.16
CA SER A 67 -17.69 3.50 20.87
C SER A 67 -16.59 2.43 20.90
N ARG A 68 -16.51 1.67 22.01
CA ARG A 68 -15.62 0.52 22.14
C ARG A 68 -15.79 -0.50 21.00
N SER A 69 -17.04 -0.74 20.57
CA SER A 69 -17.35 -1.63 19.45
C SER A 69 -16.71 -1.13 18.15
N PHE A 70 -16.90 0.16 17.85
CA PHE A 70 -16.34 0.79 16.65
C PHE A 70 -14.82 0.79 16.68
N MET A 71 -14.19 1.09 17.83
CA MET A 71 -12.73 0.95 17.99
C MET A 71 -12.26 -0.48 17.68
N GLY A 72 -12.96 -1.49 18.20
CA GLY A 72 -12.67 -2.89 17.90
C GLY A 72 -12.82 -3.24 16.41
N GLU A 73 -13.86 -2.71 15.74
CA GLU A 73 -14.08 -2.91 14.30
C GLU A 73 -13.01 -2.22 13.44
N ILE A 74 -12.57 -1.01 13.83
CA ILE A 74 -11.46 -0.30 13.20
C ILE A 74 -10.20 -1.16 13.26
N GLU A 75 -9.81 -1.62 14.44
CA GLU A 75 -8.57 -2.39 14.61
C GLU A 75 -8.59 -3.74 13.87
N ARG A 76 -9.77 -4.31 13.62
CA ARG A 76 -9.93 -5.55 12.83
C ARG A 76 -10.08 -5.31 11.32
N GLY A 77 -10.12 -4.04 10.88
CA GLY A 77 -10.36 -3.67 9.48
C GLY A 77 -11.79 -3.90 8.99
N GLN A 78 -12.74 -4.08 9.92
CA GLN A 78 -14.14 -4.36 9.64
C GLN A 78 -14.94 -3.08 9.39
N ALA A 79 -14.56 -1.97 10.03
CA ALA A 79 -15.20 -0.67 9.82
C ALA A 79 -14.51 0.16 8.71
N SER A 80 -15.31 0.93 7.99
CA SER A 80 -14.83 2.03 7.13
C SER A 80 -14.80 3.30 7.97
N ALA A 81 -13.69 3.55 8.67
CA ALA A 81 -13.51 4.77 9.46
C ALA A 81 -13.45 6.01 8.55
N THR A 82 -14.16 7.06 8.93
CA THR A 82 -14.03 8.36 8.26
C THR A 82 -12.71 9.03 8.65
N ILE A 83 -12.29 10.04 7.90
CA ILE A 83 -11.08 10.80 8.22
C ILE A 83 -11.21 11.47 9.59
N GLU A 84 -12.38 12.01 9.92
CA GLU A 84 -12.66 12.63 11.23
C GLU A 84 -12.57 11.60 12.37
N SER A 85 -12.99 10.36 12.11
CA SER A 85 -12.84 9.27 13.08
C SER A 85 -11.37 8.93 13.31
N LEU A 86 -10.58 8.86 12.24
CA LEU A 86 -9.13 8.63 12.34
C LEU A 86 -8.43 9.80 13.02
N GLU A 87 -8.83 11.04 12.74
CA GLU A 87 -8.30 12.23 13.39
C GLU A 87 -8.49 12.15 14.92
N LYS A 88 -9.70 11.84 15.39
CA LYS A 88 -9.98 11.61 16.82
C LYS A 88 -9.08 10.55 17.44
N VAL A 89 -8.88 9.43 16.74
CA VAL A 89 -7.99 8.36 17.20
C VAL A 89 -6.53 8.83 17.25
N THR A 90 -6.05 9.57 16.26
CA THR A 90 -4.68 10.10 16.25
C THR A 90 -4.45 11.15 17.33
N ILE A 91 -5.43 12.03 17.60
CA ILE A 91 -5.40 12.98 18.72
C ILE A 91 -5.32 12.23 20.05
N ALA A 92 -6.14 11.20 20.23
CA ALA A 92 -6.12 10.37 21.44
C ALA A 92 -4.80 9.60 21.63
N LEU A 93 -4.14 9.21 20.53
CA LEU A 93 -2.82 8.59 20.52
C LEU A 93 -1.67 9.61 20.53
N GLU A 94 -1.96 10.92 20.56
CA GLU A 94 -1.02 12.04 20.52
C GLU A 94 -0.01 11.93 19.36
N ILE A 95 -0.50 11.53 18.19
CA ILE A 95 0.27 11.49 16.93
C ILE A 95 -0.45 12.27 15.84
N THR A 96 0.25 12.57 14.76
CA THR A 96 -0.40 13.15 13.58
C THR A 96 -1.01 12.07 12.69
N LEU A 97 -1.93 12.45 11.80
CA LEU A 97 -2.35 11.58 10.71
C LEU A 97 -1.15 11.14 9.86
N GLU A 98 -0.20 12.04 9.59
CA GLU A 98 1.01 11.66 8.85
C GLU A 98 1.76 10.49 9.52
N ASP A 99 1.94 10.53 10.84
CA ASP A 99 2.61 9.46 11.59
C ASP A 99 1.84 8.14 11.56
N LEU A 100 0.50 8.20 11.52
CA LEU A 100 -0.36 7.03 11.35
C LEU A 100 -0.10 6.36 9.99
N PHE A 101 0.08 7.15 8.93
CA PHE A 101 0.23 6.65 7.55
C PHE A 101 1.70 6.44 7.10
N ARG A 102 2.70 6.97 7.83
CA ARG A 102 4.12 6.99 7.45
C ARG A 102 4.71 5.62 7.08
N ASP A 103 4.29 4.57 7.79
CA ASP A 103 4.84 3.22 7.67
C ASP A 103 3.88 2.21 7.02
N LEU A 104 2.78 2.66 6.40
CA LEU A 104 1.79 1.76 5.78
C LEU A 104 2.25 1.13 4.46
N ARG A 105 3.55 1.12 4.17
CA ARG A 105 4.08 0.36 3.03
C ARG A 105 3.68 -1.10 3.28
N PRO A 106 2.94 -1.76 2.36
CA PRO A 106 2.73 -3.18 2.48
C PRO A 106 4.10 -3.80 2.68
N SER A 107 4.24 -4.61 3.73
CA SER A 107 5.48 -5.27 4.13
C SER A 107 6.02 -6.12 2.98
N THR A 108 6.68 -5.45 2.04
CA THR A 108 7.67 -6.07 1.20
C THR A 108 8.82 -6.26 2.15
N ASP A 109 8.95 -7.51 2.60
CA ASP A 109 10.10 -8.12 3.28
C ASP A 109 11.22 -7.10 3.51
N SER A 110 11.49 -6.72 4.77
CA SER A 110 12.22 -5.48 5.12
C SER A 110 13.55 -5.28 4.40
N LYS A 111 14.14 -6.36 3.87
CA LYS A 111 15.32 -6.33 2.99
C LYS A 111 15.06 -5.62 1.66
N LEU A 112 13.92 -5.84 1.01
CA LEU A 112 13.60 -5.26 -0.30
C LEU A 112 13.42 -3.75 -0.22
N SER A 113 12.73 -3.26 0.82
CA SER A 113 12.54 -1.82 1.04
C SER A 113 13.85 -1.11 1.41
N VAL A 114 14.72 -1.76 2.19
CA VAL A 114 16.08 -1.26 2.48
C VAL A 114 16.94 -1.21 1.21
N LEU A 115 16.85 -2.23 0.34
CA LEU A 115 17.54 -2.24 -0.95
C LEU A 115 17.03 -1.13 -1.88
N MET A 116 15.70 -0.95 -1.97
CA MET A 116 15.10 0.12 -2.78
C MET A 116 15.57 1.51 -2.35
N ASN A 117 15.62 1.78 -1.04
CA ASN A 117 16.14 3.06 -0.54
C ASN A 117 17.64 3.25 -0.85
N LYS A 118 18.45 2.19 -0.75
CA LYS A 118 19.88 2.24 -1.10
C LYS A 118 20.11 2.46 -2.60
N MET A 119 19.27 1.86 -3.45
CA MET A 119 19.34 2.03 -4.91
C MET A 119 19.03 3.47 -5.35
N ASN A 120 18.13 4.16 -4.66
CA ASN A 120 17.80 5.57 -4.95
C ASN A 120 18.95 6.55 -4.67
N CYS A 121 19.98 6.12 -3.94
CA CYS A 121 21.16 6.93 -3.61
C CYS A 121 22.36 6.66 -4.54
N LEU A 122 22.22 5.81 -5.56
CA LEU A 122 23.29 5.46 -6.48
C LEU A 122 23.29 6.34 -7.73
N SER A 123 24.47 6.55 -8.30
CA SER A 123 24.60 7.17 -9.62
C SER A 123 23.94 6.28 -10.68
N ALA A 124 23.42 6.89 -11.75
CA ALA A 124 22.78 6.15 -12.85
C ALA A 124 23.70 5.07 -13.43
N GLU A 125 25.02 5.28 -13.39
CA GLU A 125 26.00 4.32 -13.90
C GLU A 125 26.17 3.13 -12.97
N SER A 126 26.34 3.39 -11.67
CA SER A 126 26.40 2.32 -10.65
C SER A 126 25.09 1.51 -10.59
N LEU A 127 23.96 2.13 -10.88
CA LEU A 127 22.67 1.45 -10.95
C LEU A 127 22.58 0.50 -12.15
N LYS A 128 23.11 0.88 -13.32
CA LYS A 128 23.18 0.00 -14.50
C LYS A 128 24.05 -1.22 -14.26
N GLU A 129 25.21 -1.03 -13.62
CA GLU A 129 26.10 -2.14 -13.26
C GLU A 129 25.40 -3.14 -12.33
N PHE A 130 24.70 -2.62 -11.33
CA PHE A 130 23.93 -3.46 -10.41
C PHE A 130 22.80 -4.22 -11.11
N ILE A 131 22.08 -3.58 -12.02
CA ILE A 131 21.01 -4.21 -12.81
C ILE A 131 21.59 -5.31 -13.70
N SER A 132 22.68 -5.04 -14.43
CA SER A 132 23.35 -6.02 -15.29
C SER A 132 23.82 -7.26 -14.51
N PHE A 133 24.33 -7.04 -13.30
CA PHE A 133 24.69 -8.14 -12.40
C PHE A 133 23.46 -8.96 -11.96
N ALA A 134 22.36 -8.29 -11.59
CA ALA A 134 21.12 -8.95 -11.19
C ALA A 134 20.50 -9.78 -12.34
N GLU A 135 20.53 -9.26 -13.56
CA GLU A 135 20.10 -9.97 -14.78
C GLU A 135 20.93 -11.23 -14.99
N THR A 136 22.26 -11.12 -14.85
CA THR A 136 23.15 -12.28 -14.98
C THR A 136 22.86 -13.37 -13.95
N LEU A 137 22.60 -12.98 -12.69
CA LEU A 137 22.22 -13.93 -11.64
C LEU A 137 20.87 -14.59 -11.91
N TYR A 138 19.91 -13.82 -12.43
CA TYR A 138 18.60 -14.34 -12.81
C TYR A 138 18.72 -15.39 -13.92
N ASP A 139 19.46 -15.09 -14.98
CA ASP A 139 19.70 -16.00 -16.10
C ASP A 139 20.40 -17.28 -15.66
N TRP A 140 21.40 -17.18 -14.77
CA TRP A 140 22.05 -18.35 -14.19
C TRP A 140 21.07 -19.25 -13.42
N LYS A 141 20.19 -18.64 -12.62
CA LYS A 141 19.21 -19.38 -11.83
C LYS A 141 18.17 -20.05 -12.71
N CYS A 142 17.67 -19.37 -13.74
CA CYS A 142 16.76 -19.95 -14.71
C CYS A 142 17.35 -21.17 -15.42
N LYS A 143 18.64 -21.13 -15.80
CA LYS A 143 19.32 -22.29 -16.41
C LYS A 143 19.48 -23.47 -15.44
N LYS A 144 19.72 -23.19 -14.16
CA LYS A 144 19.88 -24.21 -13.13
C LYS A 144 18.56 -24.90 -12.78
N ASP A 145 17.46 -24.16 -12.73
CA ASP A 145 16.15 -24.71 -12.37
C ASP A 145 15.48 -25.48 -13.54
N GLN A 146 16.07 -25.45 -14.75
CA GLN A 146 15.63 -26.16 -15.95
C GLN A 146 16.44 -27.43 -16.27
N ALA A 147 17.45 -27.76 -15.45
CA ALA A 147 18.33 -28.92 -15.59
C ALA A 147 18.04 -29.95 -14.48
#